data_AF-A0A0F9CP19-F1
#
_entry.id   AF-A0A0F9CP19-F1
#
_cell.length_a   1.000
_cell.length_b   1.000
_cell.length_c   1.000
_cell.angle_alpha   90.00
_cell.angle_beta   90.00
_cell.angle_gamma   90.00
#
_symmetry.space_group_name_H-M   'P 1'
#
loop_
_entity.id
_entity.type
_entity.pdbx_description
1 polymer ?
#
loop_
_entity_poly.entity_id
_entity_poly.type
_entity_poly.pdbx_seq_one_letter_code
_entity_poly.pdbx_strand_id
1 'polypeptide(L)'
;MNWKTIKKIYIEVLVRGAKIEYFGEDKYRITSYHSNGNKKWSDEYKENILHGKTIHYLNSGEFYIHNYLNGKHMGYERSVR
;
A
#
# COMPACT_ATOMS: atom_id res chain seq x y z
N MET A 1 11.77 1.69 12.87
CA MET A 1 11.19 0.48 12.29
C MET A 1 11.75 -0.75 12.98
N ASN A 2 10.92 -1.75 13.26
CA ASN A 2 11.39 -3.02 13.81
C ASN A 2 11.81 -4.01 12.69
N TRP A 3 12.49 -5.10 13.08
CA TRP A 3 12.98 -6.13 12.16
C TRP A 3 11.88 -6.78 11.29
N LYS A 4 10.68 -6.98 11.82
CA LYS A 4 9.55 -7.54 11.04
C LYS A 4 9.16 -6.59 9.91
N THR A 5 9.15 -5.29 10.16
CA THR A 5 8.90 -4.25 9.14
C THR A 5 9.96 -4.28 8.04
N ILE A 6 11.24 -4.33 8.42
CA ILE A 6 12.35 -4.38 7.46
C ILE A 6 12.25 -5.63 6.58
N LYS A 7 11.98 -6.80 7.18
CA LYS A 7 11.81 -8.06 6.45
C LYS A 7 10.64 -8.00 5.47
N LYS A 8 9.50 -7.40 5.87
CA LYS A 8 8.35 -7.19 4.97
C LYS A 8 8.74 -6.32 3.79
N ILE A 9 9.37 -5.16 4.04
CA ILE A 9 9.80 -4.23 3.00
C ILE A 9 10.79 -4.89 2.04
N TYR A 10 11.76 -5.64 2.57
CA TYR A 10 12.71 -6.41 1.75
C TYR A 10 11.99 -7.34 0.77
N ILE A 11 11.00 -8.10 1.25
CA ILE A 11 10.24 -9.03 0.40
C ILE A 11 9.43 -8.26 -0.66
N GLU A 12 8.70 -7.21 -0.27
CA GLU A 12 7.89 -6.47 -1.24
C GLU A 12 8.74 -5.76 -2.30
N VAL A 13 9.85 -5.14 -1.90
CA VAL A 13 10.68 -4.33 -2.81
C VAL A 13 11.62 -5.20 -3.63
N LEU A 14 12.44 -6.04 -3.00
CA LEU A 14 13.53 -6.75 -3.68
C LEU A 14 13.09 -8.07 -4.31
N VAL A 15 12.04 -8.72 -3.78
CA VAL A 15 11.54 -9.98 -4.36
C VAL A 15 10.36 -9.74 -5.30
N ARG A 16 9.45 -8.81 -4.95
CA ARG A 16 8.21 -8.56 -5.72
C ARG A 16 8.26 -7.32 -6.61
N GLY A 17 9.36 -6.55 -6.58
CA GLY A 17 9.53 -5.36 -7.41
C GLY A 17 8.59 -4.21 -7.06
N ALA A 18 8.05 -4.18 -5.84
CA ALA A 18 7.25 -3.05 -5.38
C ALA A 18 8.13 -1.82 -5.14
N LYS A 19 7.53 -0.63 -5.25
CA LYS A 19 8.16 0.63 -4.87
C LYS A 19 7.80 0.97 -3.42
N ILE A 20 8.77 1.47 -2.66
CA ILE A 20 8.54 2.06 -1.34
C ILE A 20 8.67 3.58 -1.37
N GLU A 21 7.76 4.26 -0.68
CA GLU A 21 7.85 5.69 -0.36
C GLU A 21 7.89 5.83 1.16
N TYR A 22 8.88 6.53 1.69
CA TYR A 22 9.07 6.71 3.13
C TYR A 22 8.66 8.12 3.54
N PHE A 23 7.87 8.24 4.60
CA PHE A 23 7.32 9.53 5.07
C PHE A 23 7.91 10.01 6.40
N GLY A 24 8.91 9.31 6.94
CA GLY A 24 9.47 9.58 8.26
C GLY A 24 8.88 8.69 9.36
N GLU A 25 9.57 8.63 10.49
CA GLU A 25 9.24 7.74 11.62
C GLU A 25 9.08 6.28 11.15
N ASP A 26 7.93 5.65 11.44
CA ASP A 26 7.59 4.31 10.97
C ASP A 26 6.48 4.36 9.91
N LYS A 27 6.30 5.50 9.22
CA LYS A 27 5.29 5.70 8.18
C LYS A 27 5.87 5.50 6.78
N TYR A 28 5.23 4.66 6.00
CA TYR A 28 5.67 4.35 4.63
C TYR A 28 4.51 3.84 3.79
N ARG A 29 4.67 3.91 2.46
CA ARG A 29 3.74 3.34 1.48
C ARG A 29 4.47 2.33 0.62
N ILE A 30 3.82 1.21 0.34
CA ILE A 30 4.29 0.22 -0.64
C ILE A 30 3.32 0.25 -1.83
N THR A 31 3.85 0.38 -3.04
CA THR A 31 3.08 0.32 -4.29
C THR A 31 3.55 -0.86 -5.13
N SER A 32 2.63 -1.75 -5.49
CA SER A 32 2.89 -2.86 -6.41
C SER A 32 2.33 -2.55 -7.79
N TYR A 33 2.94 -3.16 -8.80
CA TYR A 33 2.62 -2.94 -10.21
C TYR A 33 2.31 -4.26 -10.89
N HIS A 34 1.46 -4.20 -11.91
CA HIS A 34 1.28 -5.27 -12.89
C HIS A 34 2.52 -5.36 -13.79
N SER A 35 2.65 -6.46 -14.53
CA SER A 35 3.74 -6.67 -15.49
C SER A 35 3.79 -5.61 -16.60
N ASN A 36 2.66 -4.95 -16.89
CA ASN A 36 2.57 -3.84 -17.83
C ASN A 36 2.96 -2.47 -17.24
N GLY A 37 3.41 -2.42 -15.98
CA GLY A 37 3.81 -1.19 -15.29
C GLY A 37 2.66 -0.39 -14.66
N ASN A 38 1.39 -0.78 -14.87
CA ASN A 38 0.27 -0.12 -14.22
C ASN A 38 0.24 -0.45 -12.73
N LYS A 39 -0.18 0.50 -11.90
CA LYS A 39 -0.36 0.26 -10.46
C LYS A 39 -1.39 -0.85 -10.25
N LYS A 40 -1.07 -1.80 -9.37
CA LYS A 40 -1.96 -2.89 -8.95
C LYS A 40 -2.60 -2.57 -7.61
N TRP A 41 -1.79 -2.16 -6.64
CA TRP A 41 -2.25 -1.69 -5.34
C TRP A 41 -1.23 -0.77 -4.69
N SER A 42 -1.68 -0.01 -3.68
CA SER A 42 -0.84 0.85 -2.86
C SER A 42 -1.36 0.89 -1.42
N ASP A 43 -0.51 0.53 -0.46
CA ASP A 43 -0.88 0.46 0.95
C ASP A 43 -0.01 1.39 1.79
N GLU A 44 -0.64 2.16 2.67
CA GLU A 44 0.03 2.97 3.69
C GLU A 44 0.09 2.25 5.03
N TYR A 45 1.26 2.32 5.66
CA TYR A 45 1.57 1.68 6.92
C TYR A 45 2.13 2.67 7.91
N LYS A 46 1.81 2.46 9.19
CA LYS A 46 2.50 3.01 10.36
C LYS A 46 2.82 1.85 11.30
N GLU A 47 4.07 1.72 11.74
CA GLU A 47 4.49 0.67 12.68
C GLU A 47 4.13 -0.76 12.21
N ASN A 48 4.20 -0.99 10.89
CA ASN A 48 3.83 -2.25 10.22
C ASN A 48 2.33 -2.59 10.22
N ILE A 49 1.47 -1.64 10.58
CA ILE A 49 0.01 -1.78 10.60
C ILE A 49 -0.58 -0.84 9.54
N LEU A 50 -1.65 -1.25 8.84
CA LEU A 50 -2.35 -0.39 7.88
C LEU A 50 -2.80 0.91 8.56
N HIS A 51 -2.37 2.04 8.02
CA HIS A 51 -2.66 3.35 8.57
C HIS A 51 -2.62 4.38 7.45
N GLY A 52 -3.77 4.96 7.13
CA GLY A 52 -3.96 5.81 5.97
C GLY A 52 -4.72 5.08 4.87
N LYS A 53 -4.31 5.31 3.62
CA LYS A 53 -5.02 4.80 2.42
C LYS A 53 -4.46 3.48 1.93
N THR A 54 -5.37 2.60 1.54
CA THR A 54 -5.10 1.40 0.72
C THR A 54 -5.88 1.53 -0.57
N ILE A 55 -5.20 1.46 -1.71
CA ILE A 55 -5.80 1.66 -3.03
C ILE A 55 -5.64 0.38 -3.84
N HIS A 56 -6.73 -0.12 -4.43
CA HIS A 56 -6.71 -1.25 -5.36
C HIS A 56 -7.17 -0.79 -6.74
N TYR A 57 -6.36 -1.07 -7.75
CA TYR A 57 -6.66 -0.71 -9.14
C TYR A 57 -7.21 -1.93 -9.87
N LEU A 58 -8.34 -1.76 -10.55
CA LEU A 58 -8.92 -2.77 -11.42
C LEU A 58 -8.37 -2.63 -12.84
N ASN A 59 -8.41 -3.73 -13.60
CA ASN A 59 -8.07 -3.71 -15.02
C ASN A 59 -9.02 -2.80 -15.84
N SER A 60 -10.21 -2.49 -15.32
CA SER A 60 -11.17 -1.56 -15.93
C SER A 60 -10.73 -0.08 -15.87
N GLY A 61 -9.69 0.24 -15.07
CA GLY A 61 -9.26 1.61 -14.78
C GLY A 61 -9.94 2.23 -13.55
N GLU A 62 -10.95 1.54 -13.00
CA GLU A 62 -11.56 1.90 -11.73
C GLU A 62 -10.64 1.55 -10.55
N PHE A 63 -10.85 2.19 -9.41
CA PHE A 63 -10.13 1.87 -8.19
C PHE A 63 -11.01 2.01 -6.94
N TYR A 64 -10.63 1.29 -5.89
CA TYR A 64 -11.20 1.40 -4.55
C TYR A 64 -10.16 1.98 -3.61
N ILE A 65 -10.57 2.91 -2.76
CA ILE A 65 -9.76 3.44 -1.67
C ILE A 65 -10.38 2.96 -0.37
N HIS A 66 -9.65 2.19 0.43
CA HIS A 66 -10.00 1.86 1.79
C HIS A 66 -9.19 2.75 2.75
N ASN A 67 -9.86 3.31 3.74
CA ASN A 67 -9.22 4.11 4.78
C ASN A 67 -9.04 3.25 6.04
N TYR A 68 -7.84 3.26 6.60
CA TYR A 68 -7.49 2.52 7.81
C TYR A 68 -6.92 3.44 8.88
N LEU A 69 -7.32 3.23 10.12
CA LEU A 69 -6.71 3.88 11.29
C LEU A 69 -6.22 2.79 12.24
N ASN A 70 -4.89 2.62 12.33
CA ASN A 70 -4.23 1.62 13.18
C ASN A 70 -4.80 0.20 12.94
N GLY A 71 -4.96 -0.17 11.67
CA GLY A 71 -5.43 -1.50 11.25
C GLY A 71 -6.94 -1.64 11.23
N LYS A 72 -7.69 -0.68 11.78
CA LYS A 72 -9.16 -0.67 11.73
C LYS A 72 -9.65 -0.05 10.43
N HIS A 73 -10.47 -0.79 9.69
CA HIS A 73 -11.13 -0.28 8.49
C HIS A 73 -12.18 0.78 8.87
N MET A 74 -12.03 1.97 8.31
CA MET A 74 -12.88 3.14 8.60
C MET A 74 -13.95 3.38 7.53
N GLY A 75 -13.84 2.72 6.38
CA GLY A 75 -14.73 2.90 5.24
C GLY A 75 -13.97 2.87 3.92
N TYR A 76 -14.72 2.91 2.82
CA TYR A 76 -14.14 2.90 1.48
C TYR A 76 -14.85 3.89 0.55
N GLU A 77 -14.11 4.33 -0.46
CA GLU A 77 -14.56 5.12 -1.60
C GLU A 77 -14.28 4.31 -2.88
N ARG A 78 -15.08 4.52 -3.92
CA ARG A 78 -14.83 3.94 -5.25
C ARG A 78 -14.73 5.07 -6.28
N SER A 79 -13.86 4.91 -7.27
CA SER A 79 -13.90 5.79 -8.43
C SER A 79 -15.26 5.66 -9.13
N VAL A 80 -15.92 6.79 -9.37
CA VAL A 80 -17.09 6.84 -10.24
C VAL A 80 -16.61 7.23 -11.63
N ARG A 81 -17.03 6.46 -12.64
CA ARG A 81 -16.69 6.68 -14.04
C ARG A 81 -17.46 7.86 -14.63
#